data_AF-A0A8D2G104-F1
#
_entry.id   AF-A0A8D2G104-F1
#
_cell.length_a   1.000
_cell.length_b   1.000
_cell.length_c   1.000
_cell.angle_alpha   90.00
_cell.angle_beta   90.00
_cell.angle_gamma   90.00
#
_symmetry.space_group_name_H-M   'P 1'
#
loop_
_entity.id
_entity.type
_entity.pdbx_description
1 polymer ?
#
loop_
_entity_poly.entity_id
_entity_poly.type
_entity_poly.pdbx_seq_one_letter_code
_entity_poly.pdbx_strand_id
1 'polypeptide(L)'
;MQPGSSRCEEETPSLLWGLDPVFLAFAKLYIRDILDMKESRQVPGVFLYNRHPIKQVDVLGTVVGVRERDAFYSYGVDDSTGVINCICWKKLNTESVSAAPSAARELSLTSQLKKLQETIERRTKIEIGDTIRVRGSIRTYREEREIHATAYYKVDDPVWNIQIARMLELPTIYRKVYDQPFCSSALEKEEALSNPGALDLPSLTSLLSEKAKEFLMENRVQSFYQQELEMVESLLSLANQPVIHSACSDQVNFKKDTTSKAIHSIFKNAIQLLREKGLVFQKDDGFDNLYYVTREDKDLHRKIHQIIQQDCQKPNHMEKGCHFLHILACARLSIRPGLSEAVLQQVLELLEDQSDIVSTMEHYYTAF
;
A
#
# COMPACT_ATOMS: atom_id res chain seq x y z
N MET A 1 12.64 -29.41 -33.31
CA MET A 1 12.31 -28.07 -32.79
C MET A 1 11.13 -28.21 -31.86
N GLN A 2 11.36 -28.14 -30.54
CA GLN A 2 10.26 -28.09 -29.57
C GLN A 2 9.67 -26.69 -29.53
N PRO A 3 8.35 -26.53 -29.44
CA PRO A 3 7.74 -25.22 -29.29
C PRO A 3 8.06 -24.70 -27.88
N GLY A 4 8.63 -23.51 -27.81
CA GLY A 4 8.99 -22.88 -26.55
C GLY A 4 7.78 -22.74 -25.65
N SER A 5 7.92 -23.12 -24.37
CA SER A 5 6.94 -22.81 -23.35
C SER A 5 6.79 -21.29 -23.30
N SER A 6 5.64 -20.77 -23.71
CA SER A 6 5.28 -19.39 -23.42
C SER A 6 5.40 -19.21 -21.91
N ARG A 7 6.31 -18.36 -21.46
CA ARG A 7 6.35 -17.92 -20.05
C ARG A 7 4.93 -17.47 -19.71
N CYS A 8 4.24 -18.25 -18.88
CA CYS A 8 2.95 -17.83 -18.35
C CYS A 8 3.29 -16.62 -17.49
N GLU A 9 2.92 -15.41 -17.92
CA GLU A 9 3.05 -14.24 -17.05
C GLU A 9 2.29 -14.57 -15.76
N GLU A 10 3.03 -14.56 -14.66
CA GLU A 10 2.54 -14.98 -13.37
C GLU A 10 1.51 -13.94 -12.91
N GLU A 11 0.26 -14.38 -12.70
CA GLU A 11 -0.82 -13.49 -12.24
C GLU A 11 -0.48 -12.98 -10.83
N THR A 12 -0.73 -11.70 -10.56
CA THR A 12 -0.53 -11.13 -9.22
C THR A 12 -1.28 -11.97 -8.16
N PRO A 13 -0.63 -12.39 -7.07
CA PRO A 13 -1.28 -13.16 -6.01
C PRO A 13 -2.48 -12.43 -5.43
N SER A 14 -3.59 -13.16 -5.22
CA SER A 14 -4.87 -12.61 -4.74
C SER A 14 -4.78 -11.93 -3.37
N LEU A 15 -3.83 -12.35 -2.53
CA LEU A 15 -3.53 -11.72 -1.24
C LEU A 15 -3.06 -10.26 -1.37
N LEU A 16 -2.50 -9.89 -2.52
CA LEU A 16 -1.91 -8.57 -2.76
C LEU A 16 -2.85 -7.62 -3.51
N TRP A 17 -3.97 -8.11 -4.04
CA TRP A 17 -4.90 -7.28 -4.82
C TRP A 17 -5.48 -6.11 -4.03
N GLY A 18 -5.69 -6.28 -2.72
CA GLY A 18 -6.20 -5.21 -1.85
C GLY A 18 -5.24 -4.03 -1.67
N LEU A 19 -3.96 -4.19 -2.04
CA LEU A 19 -2.99 -3.10 -2.01
C LEU A 19 -3.15 -2.15 -3.22
N ASP A 20 -3.66 -2.66 -4.34
CA ASP A 20 -3.90 -1.85 -5.54
C ASP A 20 -5.15 -0.97 -5.33
N PRO A 21 -5.02 0.38 -5.37
CA PRO A 21 -6.14 1.28 -5.18
C PRO A 21 -7.29 1.06 -6.17
N VAL A 22 -7.01 0.52 -7.37
CA VAL A 22 -8.02 0.24 -8.38
C VAL A 22 -8.96 -0.90 -7.94
N PHE A 23 -8.52 -1.83 -7.11
CA PHE A 23 -9.31 -3.01 -6.73
C PHE A 23 -10.64 -2.66 -6.04
N LEU A 24 -10.63 -1.59 -5.23
CA LEU A 24 -11.79 -1.09 -4.50
C LEU A 24 -12.52 0.04 -5.22
N ALA A 25 -11.99 0.54 -6.33
CA ALA A 25 -12.59 1.60 -7.13
C ALA A 25 -13.53 1.04 -8.20
N PHE A 26 -14.45 1.87 -8.70
CA PHE A 26 -15.14 1.58 -9.96
C PHE A 26 -14.28 2.08 -11.11
N ALA A 27 -13.56 1.15 -11.75
CA ALA A 27 -12.65 1.47 -12.82
C ALA A 27 -13.41 2.03 -14.03
N LYS A 28 -12.98 3.19 -14.50
CA LYS A 28 -13.51 3.85 -15.69
C LYS A 28 -12.85 3.26 -16.92
N LEU A 29 -13.41 2.20 -17.48
CA LEU A 29 -12.85 1.50 -18.63
C LEU A 29 -13.72 1.66 -19.87
N TYR A 30 -13.10 1.52 -21.04
CA TYR A 30 -13.80 1.31 -22.31
C TYR A 30 -14.51 -0.03 -22.31
N ILE A 31 -15.68 -0.10 -22.94
CA ILE A 31 -16.42 -1.37 -23.06
C ILE A 31 -15.58 -2.41 -23.82
N ARG A 32 -14.80 -2.00 -24.83
CA ARG A 32 -13.85 -2.89 -25.51
C ARG A 32 -12.94 -3.63 -24.53
N ASP A 33 -12.28 -2.90 -23.63
CA ASP A 33 -11.35 -3.50 -22.68
C ASP A 33 -12.10 -4.38 -21.66
N ILE A 34 -13.31 -3.98 -21.26
CA ILE A 34 -14.18 -4.80 -20.41
C ILE A 34 -14.51 -6.14 -21.07
N LEU A 35 -14.63 -6.20 -22.40
CA LEU A 35 -14.88 -7.42 -23.16
C LEU A 35 -13.62 -8.26 -23.39
N ASP A 36 -12.44 -7.65 -23.40
CA ASP A 36 -11.18 -8.31 -23.78
C ASP A 36 -10.30 -8.74 -22.57
N MET A 37 -10.44 -8.10 -21.39
CA MET A 37 -9.66 -8.42 -20.18
C MET A 37 -9.69 -9.92 -19.82
N LYS A 38 -8.63 -10.50 -19.28
CA LYS A 38 -8.68 -11.92 -18.87
C LYS A 38 -9.26 -12.07 -17.47
N GLU A 39 -10.14 -13.05 -17.27
CA GLU A 39 -10.60 -13.43 -15.93
C GLU A 39 -9.46 -14.14 -15.17
N SER A 40 -9.27 -13.81 -13.89
CA SER A 40 -8.23 -14.43 -13.08
C SER A 40 -8.53 -15.89 -12.81
N ARG A 41 -7.48 -16.71 -12.83
CA ARG A 41 -7.57 -18.13 -12.48
C ARG A 41 -7.73 -18.38 -10.98
N GLN A 42 -7.35 -17.41 -10.14
CA GLN A 42 -7.39 -17.55 -8.69
C GLN A 42 -8.81 -17.32 -8.15
N VAL A 43 -9.50 -16.29 -8.64
CA VAL A 43 -10.82 -15.90 -8.13
C VAL A 43 -11.75 -15.52 -9.30
N PRO A 44 -12.80 -16.31 -9.55
CA PRO A 44 -13.81 -15.96 -10.55
C PRO A 44 -14.51 -14.64 -10.24
N GLY A 45 -14.81 -13.86 -11.27
CA GLY A 45 -15.40 -12.52 -11.18
C GLY A 45 -14.41 -11.39 -10.91
N VAL A 46 -13.11 -11.66 -10.92
CA VAL A 46 -12.05 -10.63 -10.95
C VAL A 46 -11.32 -10.75 -12.28
N PHE A 47 -11.14 -9.61 -12.95
CA PHE A 47 -10.51 -9.50 -14.27
C PHE A 47 -9.21 -8.75 -14.17
N LEU A 48 -8.26 -9.02 -15.07
CA LEU A 48 -6.94 -8.40 -15.05
C LEU A 48 -6.79 -7.48 -16.27
N TYR A 49 -6.61 -6.18 -16.00
CA TYR A 49 -6.16 -5.20 -16.98
C TYR A 49 -4.75 -4.75 -16.61
N ASN A 50 -3.76 -5.04 -17.45
CA ASN A 50 -2.37 -4.64 -17.22
C ASN A 50 -1.86 -4.92 -15.78
N ARG A 51 -2.18 -6.12 -15.26
CA ARG A 51 -1.91 -6.59 -13.88
C ARG A 51 -2.73 -5.94 -12.76
N HIS A 52 -3.57 -4.96 -13.05
CA HIS A 52 -4.55 -4.44 -12.09
C HIS A 52 -5.74 -5.40 -11.94
N PRO A 53 -6.10 -5.80 -10.70
CA PRO A 53 -7.30 -6.59 -10.45
C PRO A 53 -8.55 -5.70 -10.49
N ILE A 54 -9.36 -5.90 -11.52
CA ILE A 54 -10.61 -5.19 -11.78
C ILE A 54 -11.80 -6.04 -11.33
N LYS A 55 -12.48 -5.58 -10.28
CA LYS A 55 -13.71 -6.20 -9.76
C LYS A 55 -14.98 -5.48 -10.20
N GLN A 56 -14.92 -4.16 -10.32
CA GLN A 56 -16.09 -3.32 -10.57
C GLN A 56 -15.73 -2.14 -11.48
N VAL A 57 -16.68 -1.74 -12.31
CA VAL A 57 -16.51 -0.78 -13.40
C VAL A 57 -17.57 0.31 -13.39
N ASP A 58 -17.21 1.46 -13.95
CA ASP A 58 -18.09 2.61 -14.19
C ASP A 58 -18.13 2.88 -15.70
N VAL A 59 -19.27 2.58 -16.35
CA VAL A 59 -19.48 2.80 -17.79
C VAL A 59 -20.49 3.91 -18.03
N LEU A 60 -20.28 4.67 -19.10
CA LEU A 60 -21.17 5.72 -19.59
C LEU A 60 -21.35 5.50 -21.09
N GLY A 61 -22.60 5.36 -21.53
CA GLY A 61 -22.89 5.13 -22.95
C GLY A 61 -24.35 5.37 -23.30
N THR A 62 -24.69 5.09 -24.55
CA THR A 62 -26.03 5.24 -25.11
C THR A 62 -26.76 3.91 -25.07
N VAL A 63 -28.03 3.92 -24.70
CA VAL A 63 -28.86 2.71 -24.67
C VAL A 63 -29.26 2.33 -26.08
N VAL A 64 -28.79 1.19 -26.55
CA VAL A 64 -29.08 0.64 -27.90
C VAL A 64 -30.06 -0.52 -27.87
N GLY A 65 -30.38 -1.05 -26.68
CA GLY A 65 -31.37 -2.10 -26.51
C GLY A 65 -31.94 -2.12 -25.11
N VAL A 66 -33.23 -2.45 -25.00
CA VAL A 66 -33.94 -2.59 -23.73
C VAL A 66 -34.65 -3.95 -23.73
N ARG A 67 -34.34 -4.80 -22.75
CA ARG A 67 -35.08 -6.03 -22.49
C ARG A 67 -35.59 -6.01 -21.06
N GLU A 68 -36.89 -5.95 -20.89
CA GLU A 68 -37.52 -6.00 -19.57
C GLU A 68 -37.77 -7.45 -19.13
N ARG A 69 -37.44 -7.75 -17.88
CA ARG A 69 -37.80 -8.97 -17.16
C ARG A 69 -38.56 -8.61 -15.89
N ASP A 70 -39.09 -9.61 -15.19
CA ASP A 70 -39.92 -9.37 -14.00
C ASP A 70 -39.16 -8.59 -12.92
N ALA A 71 -37.94 -9.02 -12.60
CA ALA A 71 -37.15 -8.47 -11.50
C ALA A 71 -36.08 -7.44 -11.92
N PHE A 72 -35.74 -7.34 -13.22
CA PHE A 72 -34.66 -6.48 -13.70
C PHE A 72 -34.88 -6.01 -15.15
N TYR A 73 -34.17 -4.95 -15.52
CA TYR A 73 -33.98 -4.52 -16.90
C TYR A 73 -32.60 -4.96 -17.38
N SER A 74 -32.51 -5.37 -18.64
CA SER A 74 -31.24 -5.63 -19.33
C SER A 74 -31.08 -4.58 -20.43
N TYR A 75 -30.17 -3.63 -20.20
CA TYR A 75 -29.87 -2.56 -21.15
C TYR A 75 -28.62 -2.89 -21.95
N GLY A 76 -28.70 -2.84 -23.28
CA GLY A 76 -27.51 -2.83 -24.12
C GLY A 76 -26.93 -1.42 -24.16
N VAL A 77 -25.70 -1.24 -23.69
CA VAL A 77 -25.04 0.07 -23.59
C VAL A 77 -23.87 0.12 -24.57
N ASP A 78 -23.83 1.15 -25.42
CA ASP A 78 -22.78 1.42 -26.41
C ASP A 78 -22.00 2.68 -26.06
N ASP A 79 -20.67 2.58 -25.97
CA ASP A 79 -19.75 3.70 -25.72
C ASP A 79 -18.86 4.05 -26.93
N SER A 80 -19.21 3.56 -28.13
CA SER A 80 -18.43 3.60 -29.38
C SER A 80 -17.20 2.69 -29.43
N THR A 81 -16.85 2.00 -28.35
CA THR A 81 -15.76 1.00 -28.34
C THR A 81 -16.28 -0.44 -28.34
N GLY A 82 -17.48 -0.65 -27.80
CA GLY A 82 -18.19 -1.91 -27.81
C GLY A 82 -19.59 -1.77 -27.21
N VAL A 83 -20.34 -2.87 -27.24
CA VAL A 83 -21.69 -2.95 -26.64
C VAL A 83 -21.68 -4.02 -25.55
N ILE A 84 -22.22 -3.69 -24.37
CA ILE A 84 -22.33 -4.65 -23.25
C ILE A 84 -23.71 -4.62 -22.61
N ASN A 85 -24.18 -5.78 -22.14
CA ASN A 85 -25.43 -5.89 -21.41
C ASN A 85 -25.23 -5.48 -19.95
N CYS A 86 -26.07 -4.57 -19.48
CA CYS A 86 -26.12 -4.08 -18.11
C CYS A 86 -27.41 -4.57 -17.44
N ILE A 87 -27.26 -5.41 -16.41
CA ILE A 87 -28.36 -5.96 -15.62
C ILE A 87 -28.68 -5.02 -14.46
N CYS A 88 -29.84 -4.37 -14.54
CA CYS A 88 -30.29 -3.32 -13.65
C CYS A 88 -31.55 -3.76 -12.88
N TRP A 89 -31.39 -4.09 -11.60
CA TRP A 89 -32.49 -4.59 -10.76
C TRP A 89 -33.56 -3.53 -10.53
N LYS A 90 -34.83 -3.92 -10.70
CA LYS A 90 -35.96 -3.05 -10.37
C LYS A 90 -35.98 -2.84 -8.86
N LYS A 91 -36.22 -1.60 -8.42
CA LYS A 91 -36.43 -1.36 -6.99
C LYS A 91 -37.74 -2.04 -6.59
N LEU A 92 -37.70 -2.82 -5.51
CA LEU A 92 -38.93 -3.33 -4.90
C LEU A 92 -39.67 -2.10 -4.36
N ASN A 93 -40.81 -1.77 -4.94
CA ASN A 93 -41.68 -0.75 -4.36
C ASN A 93 -42.10 -1.27 -2.98
N THR A 94 -41.51 -0.71 -1.93
CA THR A 94 -42.05 -0.88 -0.58
C THR A 94 -43.41 -0.21 -0.63
N GLU A 95 -44.47 -1.00 -0.74
CA GLU A 95 -45.83 -0.51 -0.69
C GLU A 95 -45.96 0.43 0.52
N SER A 96 -46.51 1.60 0.24
CA SER A 96 -46.75 2.69 1.16
C SER A 96 -47.24 2.17 2.51
N VAL A 97 -46.42 2.33 3.56
CA VAL A 97 -46.87 2.16 4.94
C VAL A 97 -48.00 3.17 5.16
N SER A 98 -49.22 2.64 5.20
CA SER A 98 -50.46 3.34 5.50
C SER A 98 -50.47 3.72 6.98
N ALA A 99 -49.91 4.88 7.32
CA ALA A 99 -50.05 5.50 8.64
C ALA A 99 -51.04 6.67 8.57
N ALA A 100 -51.99 6.67 9.51
CA ALA A 100 -53.11 7.60 9.64
C ALA A 100 -52.67 9.08 9.86
N PRO A 101 -53.52 10.08 9.56
CA PRO A 101 -53.08 11.46 9.33
C PRO A 101 -53.02 12.34 10.59
N SER A 102 -51.89 13.04 10.79
CA SER A 102 -51.74 14.23 11.64
C SER A 102 -51.47 15.48 10.77
N ALA A 103 -52.45 16.36 10.71
CA ALA A 103 -52.92 17.00 9.46
C ALA A 103 -52.26 18.34 9.03
N ALA A 104 -50.98 18.61 9.29
CA ALA A 104 -50.35 19.81 8.69
C ALA A 104 -48.85 19.70 8.37
N ARG A 105 -48.03 19.20 9.30
CA ARG A 105 -46.59 18.98 9.05
C ARG A 105 -46.32 17.70 8.26
N GLU A 106 -47.15 16.67 8.41
CA GLU A 106 -47.02 15.42 7.67
C GLU A 106 -47.36 15.57 6.18
N LEU A 107 -48.31 16.44 5.82
CA LEU A 107 -48.66 16.73 4.42
C LEU A 107 -47.47 17.34 3.65
N SER A 108 -46.62 18.12 4.33
CA SER A 108 -45.44 18.73 3.73
C SER A 108 -44.35 17.68 3.45
N LEU A 109 -44.01 16.84 4.43
CA LEU A 109 -43.00 15.78 4.27
C LEU A 109 -43.46 14.67 3.30
N THR A 110 -44.73 14.27 3.36
CA THR A 110 -45.29 13.26 2.44
C THR A 110 -45.34 13.76 1.00
N SER A 111 -45.65 15.04 0.78
CA SER A 111 -45.58 15.63 -0.57
C SER A 111 -44.14 15.75 -1.10
N GLN A 112 -43.17 16.06 -0.23
CA GLN A 112 -41.75 16.04 -0.59
C GLN A 112 -41.26 14.62 -0.90
N LEU A 113 -41.67 13.62 -0.11
CA LEU A 113 -41.35 12.21 -0.35
C LEU A 113 -41.96 11.71 -1.67
N LYS A 114 -43.21 12.06 -1.98
CA LYS A 114 -43.83 11.74 -3.27
C LYS A 114 -43.08 12.37 -4.44
N LYS A 115 -42.75 13.66 -4.37
CA LYS A 115 -41.94 14.34 -5.39
C LYS A 115 -40.57 13.68 -5.56
N LEU A 116 -39.95 13.23 -4.46
CA LEU A 116 -38.67 12.53 -4.49
C LEU A 116 -38.81 11.17 -5.18
N GLN A 117 -39.85 10.39 -4.84
CA GLN A 117 -40.15 9.11 -5.48
C GLN A 117 -40.38 9.28 -6.99
N GLU A 118 -41.22 10.23 -7.40
CA GLU A 118 -41.46 10.54 -8.82
C GLU A 118 -40.16 10.94 -9.55
N THR A 119 -39.29 11.71 -8.88
CA THR A 119 -37.99 12.12 -9.45
C THR A 119 -37.05 10.92 -9.61
N ILE A 120 -37.02 10.01 -8.63
CA ILE A 120 -36.25 8.77 -8.70
C ILE A 120 -36.77 7.88 -9.83
N GLU A 121 -38.09 7.70 -9.92
CA GLU A 121 -38.73 6.91 -10.96
C GLU A 121 -38.41 7.45 -12.36
N ARG A 122 -38.50 8.76 -12.55
CA ARG A 122 -38.11 9.42 -13.82
C ARG A 122 -36.65 9.18 -14.18
N ARG A 123 -35.74 9.19 -13.21
CA ARG A 123 -34.31 8.90 -13.45
C ARG A 123 -34.02 7.42 -13.72
N THR A 124 -34.91 6.53 -13.29
CA THR A 124 -34.80 5.08 -13.55
C THR A 124 -35.55 4.62 -14.80
N LYS A 125 -36.43 5.47 -15.36
CA LYS A 125 -37.08 5.22 -16.65
C LYS A 125 -36.11 5.55 -17.77
N ILE A 126 -35.64 4.52 -18.46
CA ILE A 126 -34.59 4.60 -19.46
C ILE A 126 -35.08 3.96 -20.75
N GLU A 127 -35.00 4.71 -21.85
CA GLU A 127 -35.47 4.32 -23.17
C GLU A 127 -34.28 4.22 -24.16
N ILE A 128 -34.50 3.62 -25.33
CA ILE A 128 -33.46 3.53 -26.38
C ILE A 128 -33.10 4.96 -26.83
N GLY A 129 -31.80 5.24 -26.94
CA GLY A 129 -31.25 6.55 -27.27
C GLY A 129 -30.88 7.41 -26.06
N ASP A 130 -31.31 7.04 -24.85
CA ASP A 130 -30.91 7.74 -23.64
C ASP A 130 -29.45 7.48 -23.28
N THR A 131 -28.78 8.48 -22.69
CA THR A 131 -27.48 8.30 -22.05
C THR A 131 -27.67 7.71 -20.66
N ILE A 132 -26.99 6.60 -20.38
CA ILE A 132 -27.03 5.90 -19.09
C ILE A 132 -25.62 5.82 -18.49
N ARG A 133 -25.53 6.01 -17.18
CA ARG A 133 -24.34 5.65 -16.41
C ARG A 133 -24.63 4.41 -15.58
N VAL A 134 -23.77 3.40 -15.69
CA VAL A 134 -23.89 2.13 -14.97
C VAL A 134 -22.63 1.86 -14.18
N ARG A 135 -22.78 1.61 -12.88
CA ARG A 135 -21.71 1.19 -11.98
C ARG A 135 -22.04 -0.19 -11.44
N GLY A 136 -21.11 -1.13 -11.55
CA GLY A 136 -21.40 -2.52 -11.19
C GLY A 136 -20.21 -3.44 -11.27
N SER A 137 -20.43 -4.71 -10.93
CA SER A 137 -19.43 -5.77 -11.06
C SER A 137 -19.54 -6.46 -12.41
N ILE A 138 -18.41 -6.83 -13.00
CA ILE A 138 -18.37 -7.64 -14.23
C ILE A 138 -18.70 -9.09 -13.87
N ARG A 139 -19.54 -9.75 -14.67
CA ARG A 139 -19.85 -11.18 -14.56
C ARG A 139 -19.75 -11.83 -15.94
N THR A 140 -19.30 -13.07 -15.96
CA THR A 140 -19.36 -13.92 -17.15
C THR A 140 -20.56 -14.85 -17.01
N TYR A 141 -21.50 -14.81 -17.95
CA TYR A 141 -22.65 -15.70 -18.01
C TYR A 141 -22.75 -16.32 -19.40
N ARG A 142 -22.68 -17.65 -19.47
CA ARG A 142 -22.69 -18.41 -20.73
C ARG A 142 -21.69 -17.89 -21.77
N GLU A 143 -20.46 -17.64 -21.32
CA GLU A 143 -19.34 -17.11 -22.13
C GLU A 143 -19.51 -15.67 -22.62
N GLU A 144 -20.61 -14.99 -22.29
CA GLU A 144 -20.82 -13.57 -22.54
C GLU A 144 -20.57 -12.75 -21.27
N ARG A 145 -20.02 -11.53 -21.42
CA ARG A 145 -19.82 -10.61 -20.29
C ARG A 145 -21.00 -9.69 -20.10
N GLU A 146 -21.37 -9.52 -18.85
CA GLU A 146 -22.45 -8.64 -18.42
C GLU A 146 -21.99 -7.79 -17.23
N ILE A 147 -22.56 -6.61 -17.08
CA ILE A 147 -22.35 -5.75 -15.91
C ILE A 147 -23.57 -5.88 -15.00
N HIS A 148 -23.37 -6.39 -13.79
CA HIS A 148 -24.40 -6.41 -12.76
C HIS A 148 -24.37 -5.08 -12.02
N ALA A 149 -25.33 -4.21 -12.33
CA ALA A 149 -25.37 -2.85 -11.82
C ALA A 149 -25.69 -2.84 -10.32
N THR A 150 -24.84 -2.17 -9.54
CA THR A 150 -25.13 -1.76 -8.17
C THR A 150 -25.80 -0.39 -8.14
N ALA A 151 -25.48 0.48 -9.11
CA ALA A 151 -26.12 1.77 -9.30
C ALA A 151 -26.23 2.08 -10.80
N TYR A 152 -27.38 2.58 -11.22
CA TYR A 152 -27.61 3.06 -12.58
C TYR A 152 -28.60 4.22 -12.57
N TYR A 153 -28.45 5.15 -13.51
CA TYR A 153 -29.38 6.27 -13.69
C TYR A 153 -29.25 6.87 -15.09
N LYS A 154 -30.35 7.45 -15.57
CA LYS A 154 -30.37 8.29 -16.77
C LYS A 154 -29.53 9.55 -16.55
N VAL A 155 -28.67 9.86 -17.50
CA VAL A 155 -27.82 11.06 -17.50
C VAL A 155 -28.47 12.12 -18.39
N ASP A 156 -28.81 13.25 -17.78
CA ASP A 156 -29.34 14.42 -18.49
C ASP A 156 -28.19 15.17 -19.18
N ASP A 157 -27.90 14.85 -20.44
CA ASP A 157 -26.81 15.44 -21.22
C ASP A 157 -27.29 16.11 -22.53
N PRO A 158 -28.13 17.16 -22.46
CA PRO A 158 -28.80 17.75 -23.63
C PRO A 158 -27.86 18.42 -24.64
N VAL A 159 -26.61 18.69 -24.23
CA VAL A 159 -25.58 19.36 -25.03
C VAL A 159 -24.28 18.54 -25.11
N TRP A 160 -24.35 17.24 -24.85
CA TRP A 160 -23.23 16.29 -24.97
C TRP A 160 -21.98 16.61 -24.13
N ASN A 161 -22.10 17.47 -23.12
CA ASN A 161 -20.97 17.90 -22.29
C ASN A 161 -20.38 16.74 -21.49
N ILE A 162 -21.23 15.86 -20.94
CA ILE A 162 -20.79 14.78 -20.06
C ILE A 162 -20.11 13.68 -20.88
N GLN A 163 -20.68 13.32 -22.03
CA GLN A 163 -20.06 12.38 -22.96
C GLN A 163 -18.71 12.89 -23.50
N ILE A 164 -18.64 14.16 -23.94
CA ILE A 164 -17.39 14.77 -24.41
C ILE A 164 -16.33 14.80 -23.31
N ALA A 165 -16.69 15.20 -22.08
CA ALA A 165 -15.77 15.20 -20.96
C ALA A 165 -15.24 13.79 -20.66
N ARG A 166 -16.08 12.75 -20.76
CA ARG A 166 -15.67 11.36 -20.58
C ARG A 166 -14.65 10.93 -21.64
N MET A 167 -14.85 11.31 -22.90
CA MET A 167 -13.91 11.01 -23.99
C MET A 167 -12.53 11.66 -23.79
N LEU A 168 -12.47 12.84 -23.17
CA LEU A 168 -11.21 13.51 -22.84
C LEU A 168 -10.55 12.94 -21.56
N GLU A 169 -11.36 12.53 -20.58
CA GLU A 169 -10.90 11.97 -19.32
C GLU A 169 -10.24 10.59 -19.50
N LEU A 170 -10.88 9.68 -20.26
CA LEU A 170 -10.47 8.28 -20.35
C LEU A 170 -9.01 8.09 -20.81
N PRO A 171 -8.53 8.72 -21.89
CA PRO A 171 -7.13 8.60 -22.30
C PRO A 171 -6.14 9.08 -21.22
N THR A 172 -6.54 10.07 -20.42
CA THR A 172 -5.70 10.62 -19.35
C THR A 172 -5.57 9.65 -18.19
N ILE A 173 -6.69 9.07 -17.73
CA ILE A 173 -6.68 8.12 -16.60
C ILE A 173 -6.04 6.79 -16.99
N TYR A 174 -6.21 6.32 -18.22
CA TYR A 174 -5.48 5.14 -18.73
C TYR A 174 -3.98 5.34 -18.62
N ARG A 175 -3.45 6.39 -19.27
CA ARG A 175 -2.01 6.65 -19.30
C ARG A 175 -1.38 6.87 -17.93
N LYS A 176 -2.11 7.54 -17.01
CA LYS A 176 -1.57 7.92 -15.70
C LYS A 176 -1.78 6.86 -14.61
N VAL A 177 -2.77 5.98 -14.78
CA VAL A 177 -3.18 5.03 -13.74
C VAL A 177 -3.17 3.60 -14.27
N TYR A 178 -4.05 3.25 -15.20
CA TYR A 178 -4.27 1.84 -15.57
C TYR A 178 -3.16 1.23 -16.44
N ASP A 179 -2.47 2.05 -17.22
CA ASP A 179 -1.34 1.59 -18.05
C ASP A 179 -0.01 1.61 -17.25
N GLN A 180 -0.01 2.19 -16.05
CA GLN A 180 1.16 2.22 -15.17
C GLN A 180 1.15 0.96 -14.29
N PRO A 181 2.22 0.17 -14.26
CA PRO A 181 2.26 -1.02 -13.40
C PRO A 181 2.09 -0.62 -11.94
N PHE A 182 1.29 -1.39 -11.20
CA PHE A 182 1.18 -1.23 -9.76
C PHE A 182 2.42 -1.78 -9.05
N CYS A 183 3.31 -0.88 -8.60
CA CYS A 183 4.43 -1.22 -7.73
C CYS A 183 4.05 -0.92 -6.28
N SER A 184 3.89 -1.97 -5.46
CA SER A 184 3.87 -1.81 -4.00
C SER A 184 5.23 -2.19 -3.43
N SER A 185 5.67 -1.51 -2.37
CA SER A 185 6.91 -1.86 -1.66
C SER A 185 6.90 -3.29 -1.09
N ALA A 186 5.72 -3.93 -0.99
CA ALA A 186 5.57 -5.34 -0.64
C ALA A 186 5.87 -6.27 -1.83
N LEU A 187 5.41 -5.92 -3.03
CA LEU A 187 5.73 -6.64 -4.28
C LEU A 187 7.20 -6.48 -4.66
N GLU A 188 7.75 -5.28 -4.49
CA GLU A 188 9.18 -5.02 -4.71
C GLU A 188 10.05 -5.87 -3.78
N LYS A 189 9.64 -6.12 -2.53
CA LYS A 189 10.37 -6.98 -1.60
C LYS A 189 10.41 -8.44 -2.07
N GLU A 190 9.31 -9.00 -2.59
CA GLU A 190 9.27 -10.39 -3.09
C GLU A 190 10.02 -10.56 -4.42
N GLU A 191 9.91 -9.61 -5.34
CA GLU A 191 10.61 -9.66 -6.64
C GLU A 191 12.12 -9.37 -6.49
N ALA A 192 12.50 -8.44 -5.60
CA ALA A 192 13.89 -8.16 -5.23
C ALA A 192 14.58 -9.35 -4.53
N LEU A 193 13.84 -10.14 -3.74
CA LEU A 193 14.35 -11.38 -3.13
C LEU A 193 14.59 -12.48 -4.17
N SER A 194 13.81 -12.48 -5.24
CA SER A 194 13.86 -13.51 -6.29
C SER A 194 14.93 -13.25 -7.34
N ASN A 195 15.30 -11.99 -7.57
CA ASN A 195 16.39 -11.62 -8.49
C ASN A 195 17.19 -10.38 -8.01
N PRO A 196 18.00 -10.52 -6.94
CA PRO A 196 18.78 -9.42 -6.37
C PRO A 196 19.84 -8.84 -7.33
N GLY A 197 20.19 -9.57 -8.40
CA GLY A 197 21.15 -9.13 -9.42
C GLY A 197 20.64 -8.02 -10.35
N ALA A 198 19.33 -7.75 -10.36
CA ALA A 198 18.73 -6.67 -11.15
C ALA A 198 18.65 -5.32 -10.39
N LEU A 199 18.93 -5.33 -9.08
CA LEU A 199 18.84 -4.15 -8.23
C LEU A 199 20.08 -3.25 -8.39
N ASP A 200 19.88 -1.95 -8.25
CA ASP A 200 20.96 -0.99 -8.10
C ASP A 200 21.62 -1.10 -6.70
N LEU A 201 22.86 -0.61 -6.59
CA LEU A 201 23.66 -0.73 -5.37
C LEU A 201 22.97 -0.14 -4.11
N PRO A 202 22.30 1.03 -4.16
CA PRO A 202 21.54 1.56 -3.02
C PRO A 202 20.39 0.66 -2.57
N SER A 203 19.58 0.15 -3.51
CA SER A 203 18.44 -0.73 -3.18
C SER A 203 18.92 -2.06 -2.61
N LEU A 204 20.01 -2.62 -3.15
CA LEU A 204 20.63 -3.82 -2.62
C LEU A 204 21.15 -3.61 -1.18
N THR A 205 21.77 -2.46 -0.91
CA THR A 205 22.25 -2.09 0.43
C THR A 205 21.09 -1.97 1.42
N SER A 206 19.98 -1.36 1.00
CA SER A 206 18.77 -1.25 1.81
C SER A 206 18.17 -2.63 2.12
N LEU A 207 18.04 -3.50 1.11
CA LEU A 207 17.52 -4.86 1.27
C LEU A 207 18.41 -5.69 2.21
N LEU A 208 19.73 -5.61 2.04
CA LEU A 208 20.70 -6.27 2.92
C LEU A 208 20.57 -5.77 4.36
N SER A 209 20.35 -4.46 4.57
CA SER A 209 20.17 -3.91 5.92
C SER A 209 18.92 -4.46 6.61
N GLU A 210 17.80 -4.61 5.90
CA GLU A 210 16.57 -5.19 6.47
C GLU A 210 16.73 -6.67 6.78
N LYS A 211 17.40 -7.45 5.92
CA LYS A 211 17.70 -8.87 6.21
C LYS A 211 18.68 -9.05 7.36
N ALA A 212 19.68 -8.19 7.49
CA ALA A 212 20.56 -8.18 8.64
C ALA A 212 19.79 -7.85 9.93
N LYS A 213 18.84 -6.90 9.89
CA LYS A 213 17.96 -6.59 11.02
C LYS A 213 17.10 -7.78 11.43
N GLU A 214 16.45 -8.46 10.48
CA GLU A 214 15.66 -9.68 10.74
C GLU A 214 16.52 -10.73 11.46
N PHE A 215 17.71 -11.01 10.94
CA PHE A 215 18.65 -11.96 11.55
C PHE A 215 19.03 -11.60 13.00
N LEU A 216 19.36 -10.33 13.27
CA LEU A 216 19.73 -9.87 14.61
C LEU A 216 18.58 -10.03 15.60
N MET A 217 17.33 -9.79 15.17
CA MET A 217 16.13 -9.90 15.99
C MET A 217 15.77 -11.36 16.28
N GLU A 218 15.78 -12.23 15.26
CA GLU A 218 15.44 -13.65 15.40
C GLU A 218 16.41 -14.38 16.34
N ASN A 219 17.70 -14.05 16.24
CA ASN A 219 18.75 -14.68 17.05
C ASN A 219 19.03 -13.96 18.37
N ARG A 220 18.32 -12.86 18.66
CA ARG A 220 18.48 -12.05 19.88
C ARG A 220 19.95 -11.68 20.16
N VAL A 221 20.65 -11.23 19.12
CA VAL A 221 22.06 -10.90 19.17
C VAL A 221 22.27 -9.63 20.01
N GLN A 222 23.18 -9.67 20.98
CA GLN A 222 23.47 -8.52 21.85
C GLN A 222 24.51 -7.57 21.24
N SER A 223 25.60 -8.16 20.74
CA SER A 223 26.69 -7.47 20.07
C SER A 223 27.25 -8.37 18.97
N PHE A 224 27.82 -7.77 17.94
CA PHE A 224 28.42 -8.50 16.84
C PHE A 224 29.55 -7.70 16.19
N TYR A 225 30.48 -8.42 15.59
CA TYR A 225 31.46 -7.88 14.66
C TYR A 225 30.90 -7.92 13.24
N GLN A 226 31.28 -6.96 12.39
CA GLN A 226 30.86 -6.95 10.98
C GLN A 226 31.17 -8.29 10.27
N GLN A 227 32.33 -8.88 10.56
CA GLN A 227 32.77 -10.15 9.98
C GLN A 227 31.82 -11.31 10.33
N GLU A 228 31.12 -11.26 11.46
CA GLU A 228 30.16 -12.30 11.83
C GLU A 228 28.96 -12.31 10.89
N LEU A 229 28.50 -11.13 10.43
CA LEU A 229 27.44 -11.04 9.43
C LEU A 229 27.93 -11.45 8.04
N GLU A 230 29.19 -11.16 7.70
CA GLU A 230 29.80 -11.60 6.44
C GLU A 230 29.94 -13.13 6.34
N MET A 231 30.01 -13.83 7.49
CA MET A 231 30.06 -15.30 7.56
C MET A 231 28.67 -15.97 7.46
N VAL A 232 27.58 -15.20 7.54
CA VAL A 232 26.22 -15.76 7.42
C VAL A 232 25.91 -16.00 5.94
N GLU A 233 25.74 -17.26 5.55
CA GLU A 233 25.55 -17.68 4.16
C GLU A 233 24.37 -16.96 3.47
N SER A 234 23.24 -16.79 4.16
CA SER A 234 22.06 -16.12 3.61
C SER A 234 22.33 -14.64 3.28
N LEU A 235 23.06 -13.91 4.15
CA LEU A 235 23.42 -12.51 3.94
C LEU A 235 24.54 -12.37 2.90
N LEU A 236 25.51 -13.27 2.92
CA LEU A 236 26.62 -13.28 1.97
C LEU A 236 26.14 -13.55 0.53
N SER A 237 25.22 -14.51 0.36
CA SER A 237 24.64 -14.81 -0.96
C SER A 237 23.84 -13.63 -1.52
N LEU A 238 23.14 -12.88 -0.65
CA LEU A 238 22.45 -11.65 -1.01
C LEU A 238 23.42 -10.52 -1.38
N ALA A 239 24.54 -10.38 -0.67
CA ALA A 239 25.51 -9.31 -0.90
C ALA A 239 26.35 -9.52 -2.17
N ASN A 240 26.67 -10.78 -2.51
CA ASN A 240 27.58 -11.13 -3.61
C ASN A 240 26.89 -11.09 -4.99
N GLN A 241 26.43 -9.91 -5.41
CA GLN A 241 25.72 -9.68 -6.68
C GLN A 241 26.59 -8.99 -7.73
N PRO A 242 26.36 -9.21 -9.05
CA PRO A 242 27.17 -8.63 -10.12
C PRO A 242 27.34 -7.11 -10.04
N VAL A 243 26.31 -6.41 -9.53
CA VAL A 243 26.26 -4.95 -9.40
C VAL A 243 27.34 -4.37 -8.48
N ILE A 244 27.84 -5.13 -7.49
CA ILE A 244 28.90 -4.63 -6.59
C ILE A 244 30.27 -4.53 -7.28
N HIS A 245 30.40 -5.13 -8.47
CA HIS A 245 31.66 -5.20 -9.22
C HIS A 245 31.79 -4.13 -10.31
N SER A 246 30.70 -3.48 -10.73
CA SER A 246 30.72 -2.50 -11.84
C SER A 246 31.24 -1.12 -11.42
N ALA A 247 31.19 -0.77 -10.13
CA ALA A 247 31.69 0.50 -9.61
C ALA A 247 33.24 0.60 -9.58
N CYS A 248 33.96 -0.48 -9.86
CA CYS A 248 35.42 -0.56 -9.87
C CYS A 248 35.96 -0.99 -11.25
N SER A 249 35.52 -0.36 -12.35
CA SER A 249 36.19 -0.52 -13.64
C SER A 249 37.20 0.61 -13.84
N ASP A 250 38.42 0.44 -13.32
CA ASP A 250 39.65 0.95 -13.91
C ASP A 250 40.85 0.36 -13.13
N GLN A 251 41.15 -0.93 -13.35
CA GLN A 251 42.51 -1.45 -13.53
C GLN A 251 42.53 -2.97 -13.63
N VAL A 252 43.36 -3.42 -14.57
CA VAL A 252 43.59 -4.80 -14.98
C VAL A 252 44.38 -5.54 -13.90
N ASN A 253 43.95 -6.78 -13.59
CA ASN A 253 44.65 -7.84 -12.82
C ASN A 253 44.73 -7.74 -11.28
N PHE A 254 43.62 -7.94 -10.54
CA PHE A 254 43.60 -8.55 -9.18
C PHE A 254 42.15 -9.02 -8.82
N LYS A 255 41.66 -10.14 -9.39
CA LYS A 255 40.21 -10.49 -9.34
C LYS A 255 39.66 -11.05 -8.01
N LYS A 256 40.50 -11.51 -7.07
CA LYS A 256 40.02 -12.08 -5.78
C LYS A 256 39.94 -11.04 -4.66
N ASP A 257 40.91 -10.14 -4.56
CA ASP A 257 41.00 -9.18 -3.46
C ASP A 257 40.02 -7.99 -3.59
N THR A 258 39.55 -7.70 -4.80
CA THR A 258 38.58 -6.62 -5.04
C THR A 258 37.15 -7.03 -4.67
N THR A 259 36.81 -8.31 -4.85
CA THR A 259 35.49 -8.86 -4.52
C THR A 259 35.23 -8.85 -3.01
N SER A 260 36.18 -9.33 -2.21
CA SER A 260 36.06 -9.32 -0.76
C SER A 260 35.95 -7.90 -0.19
N LYS A 261 36.71 -6.95 -0.74
CA LYS A 261 36.61 -5.53 -0.37
C LYS A 261 35.26 -4.91 -0.74
N ALA A 262 34.69 -5.27 -1.90
CA ALA A 262 33.37 -4.80 -2.31
C ALA A 262 32.27 -5.34 -1.38
N ILE A 263 32.34 -6.63 -1.03
CA ILE A 263 31.44 -7.27 -0.06
C ILE A 263 31.57 -6.57 1.31
N HIS A 264 32.78 -6.38 1.80
CA HIS A 264 33.02 -5.66 3.06
C HIS A 264 32.44 -4.23 3.05
N SER A 265 32.52 -3.54 1.91
CA SER A 265 31.95 -2.19 1.75
C SER A 265 30.43 -2.18 1.80
N ILE A 266 29.74 -3.11 1.11
CA ILE A 266 28.27 -3.16 1.13
C ILE A 266 27.73 -3.55 2.51
N PHE A 267 28.38 -4.47 3.22
CA PHE A 267 28.03 -4.78 4.61
C PHE A 267 28.22 -3.57 5.52
N LYS A 268 29.34 -2.85 5.39
CA LYS A 268 29.58 -1.62 6.15
C LYS A 268 28.49 -0.58 5.92
N ASN A 269 28.08 -0.38 4.67
CA ASN A 269 27.01 0.57 4.32
C ASN A 269 25.64 0.09 4.83
N ALA A 270 25.33 -1.21 4.77
CA ALA A 270 24.09 -1.75 5.29
C ALA A 270 24.00 -1.62 6.83
N ILE A 271 25.09 -1.90 7.55
CA ILE A 271 25.17 -1.68 9.00
C ILE A 271 25.07 -0.19 9.34
N GLN A 272 25.65 0.68 8.50
CA GLN A 272 25.51 2.12 8.64
C GLN A 272 24.05 2.58 8.57
N LEU A 273 23.24 2.02 7.68
CA LEU A 273 21.79 2.28 7.63
C LEU A 273 21.08 1.86 8.92
N LEU A 274 21.47 0.72 9.50
CA LEU A 274 20.94 0.28 10.81
C LEU A 274 21.35 1.23 11.95
N ARG A 275 22.56 1.79 11.86
CA ARG A 275 23.07 2.78 12.82
C ARG A 275 22.32 4.11 12.73
N GLU A 276 22.05 4.58 11.53
CA GLU A 276 21.26 5.80 11.28
C GLU A 276 19.82 5.66 11.78
N LYS A 277 19.23 4.47 11.64
CA LYS A 277 17.93 4.12 12.22
C LYS A 277 17.96 3.92 13.75
N GLY A 278 19.13 3.95 14.38
CA GLY A 278 19.28 3.76 15.83
C GLY A 278 19.11 2.33 16.34
N LEU A 279 19.04 1.33 15.44
CA LEU A 279 18.87 -0.08 15.78
C LEU A 279 20.15 -0.72 16.34
N VAL A 280 21.30 -0.21 15.90
CA VAL A 280 22.62 -0.59 16.39
C VAL A 280 23.44 0.65 16.71
N PHE A 281 24.39 0.53 17.63
CA PHE A 281 25.33 1.60 17.97
C PHE A 281 26.72 1.03 18.28
N GLN A 282 27.72 1.91 18.34
CA GLN A 282 29.09 1.55 18.72
C GLN A 282 29.46 2.21 20.05
N LYS A 283 30.32 1.56 20.82
CA LYS A 283 30.92 2.14 22.04
C LYS A 283 32.29 2.71 21.68
N ASP A 284 32.73 3.68 22.47
CA ASP A 284 34.09 4.21 22.37
C ASP A 284 35.05 3.30 23.16
N ASP A 285 35.11 2.02 22.77
CA ASP A 285 35.91 0.98 23.40
C ASP A 285 37.18 0.64 22.60
N GLY A 286 37.48 1.44 21.56
CA GLY A 286 38.66 1.29 20.70
C GLY A 286 38.52 0.22 19.61
N PHE A 287 37.34 -0.36 19.42
CA PHE A 287 37.07 -1.35 18.37
C PHE A 287 36.11 -0.81 17.31
N ASP A 288 36.65 -0.30 16.20
CA ASP A 288 35.88 0.30 15.10
C ASP A 288 34.86 -0.64 14.44
N ASN A 289 34.98 -1.95 14.64
CA ASN A 289 34.15 -2.98 13.99
C ASN A 289 33.17 -3.69 14.93
N LEU A 290 33.07 -3.29 16.21
CA LEU A 290 32.15 -3.89 17.17
C LEU A 290 30.87 -3.06 17.27
N TYR A 291 29.72 -3.71 17.10
CA TYR A 291 28.40 -3.11 17.16
C TYR A 291 27.56 -3.75 18.26
N TYR A 292 26.69 -2.96 18.88
CA TYR A 292 25.76 -3.38 19.93
C TYR A 292 24.32 -3.13 19.45
N VAL A 293 23.42 -4.07 19.73
CA VAL A 293 22.00 -3.98 19.32
C VAL A 293 21.22 -3.22 20.38
N THR A 294 20.62 -2.10 20.01
CA THR A 294 19.91 -1.19 20.94
C THR A 294 18.82 -1.90 21.73
N ARG A 295 18.08 -2.82 21.11
CA ARG A 295 16.96 -3.56 21.73
C ARG A 295 17.40 -4.57 22.80
N GLU A 296 18.62 -5.07 22.76
CA GLU A 296 19.11 -6.09 23.70
C GLU A 296 19.98 -5.49 24.82
N ASP A 297 20.40 -4.21 24.73
CA ASP A 297 21.16 -3.53 25.80
C ASP A 297 20.24 -3.09 26.96
N LYS A 298 19.95 -4.03 27.87
CA LYS A 298 19.11 -3.79 29.06
C LYS A 298 19.73 -2.80 30.06
N ASP A 299 21.05 -2.66 30.10
CA ASP A 299 21.70 -1.70 30.98
C ASP A 299 21.43 -0.27 30.50
N LEU A 300 21.48 -0.05 29.19
CA LEU A 300 21.09 1.22 28.57
C LEU A 300 19.64 1.58 28.90
N HIS A 301 18.70 0.64 28.73
CA HIS A 301 17.27 0.88 29.01
C HIS A 301 17.05 1.28 30.47
N ARG A 302 17.64 0.54 31.40
CA ARG A 302 17.54 0.83 32.83
C ARG A 302 18.08 2.22 33.19
N LYS A 303 19.22 2.61 32.62
CA LYS A 303 19.81 3.93 32.89
C LYS A 303 18.96 5.07 32.32
N ILE A 304 18.42 4.91 31.10
CA ILE A 304 17.50 5.91 30.52
C ILE A 304 16.22 6.02 31.34
N HIS A 305 15.64 4.90 31.76
CA HIS A 305 14.47 4.89 32.63
C HIS A 305 14.75 5.60 33.97
N GLN A 306 15.91 5.35 34.59
CA GLN A 306 16.32 6.05 35.83
C GLN A 306 16.46 7.57 35.64
N ILE A 307 16.98 8.03 34.50
CA ILE A 307 17.08 9.47 34.20
C ILE A 307 15.68 10.10 34.15
N ILE A 308 14.71 9.42 33.54
CA ILE A 308 13.33 9.91 33.41
C ILE A 308 12.62 9.87 34.78
N GLN A 309 12.79 8.80 35.56
CA GLN A 309 12.24 8.68 36.92
C GLN A 309 12.76 9.79 37.85
N GLN A 310 13.99 10.25 37.66
CA GLN A 310 14.60 11.33 38.43
C GLN A 310 14.31 12.71 37.83
N ASP A 311 13.34 12.83 36.91
CA ASP A 311 12.98 14.07 36.21
C ASP A 311 14.21 14.80 35.63
N CYS A 312 15.22 14.06 35.16
CA CYS A 312 16.47 14.60 34.64
C CYS A 312 17.19 15.53 35.63
N GLN A 313 17.07 15.24 36.94
CA GLN A 313 17.63 16.05 38.04
C GLN A 313 17.04 17.49 38.10
N LYS A 314 15.86 17.71 37.52
CA LYS A 314 15.16 18.99 37.63
C LYS A 314 14.64 19.20 39.07
N PRO A 315 14.62 20.45 39.56
CA PRO A 315 13.98 20.76 40.82
C PRO A 315 12.48 20.39 40.85
N ASN A 316 11.98 19.91 42.00
CA ASN A 316 10.61 19.44 42.19
C ASN A 316 9.50 20.47 41.90
N HIS A 317 9.81 21.76 41.76
CA HIS A 317 8.84 22.81 41.44
C HIS A 317 8.59 22.95 39.93
N MET A 318 9.36 22.26 39.09
CA MET A 318 9.15 22.22 37.65
C MET A 318 8.13 21.14 37.27
N GLU A 319 7.56 21.26 36.07
CA GLU A 319 6.68 20.26 35.49
C GLU A 319 7.33 18.87 35.46
N LYS A 320 6.54 17.85 35.80
CA LYS A 320 6.93 16.45 35.86
C LYS A 320 7.23 15.90 34.48
N GLY A 321 8.24 15.04 34.36
CA GLY A 321 8.73 14.46 33.12
C GLY A 321 9.85 15.26 32.47
N CYS A 322 10.35 14.85 31.31
CA CYS A 322 11.43 15.53 30.60
C CYS A 322 11.18 15.60 29.10
N HIS A 323 11.62 16.71 28.51
CA HIS A 323 11.76 16.80 27.06
C HIS A 323 12.89 15.89 26.56
N PHE A 324 12.71 15.32 25.37
CA PHE A 324 13.64 14.40 24.68
C PHE A 324 15.10 14.88 24.72
N LEU A 325 15.35 16.14 24.35
CA LEU A 325 16.70 16.71 24.33
C LEU A 325 17.34 16.81 25.72
N HIS A 326 16.54 16.96 26.78
CA HIS A 326 17.06 16.98 28.15
C HIS A 326 17.47 15.57 28.58
N ILE A 327 16.66 14.57 28.27
CA ILE A 327 16.99 13.15 28.47
C ILE A 327 18.29 12.83 27.73
N LEU A 328 18.41 13.27 26.47
CA LEU A 328 19.60 13.09 25.66
C LEU A 328 20.84 13.74 26.27
N ALA A 329 20.73 14.98 26.77
CA ALA A 329 21.84 15.66 27.42
C ALA A 329 22.31 14.91 28.67
N CYS A 330 21.38 14.49 29.53
CA CYS A 330 21.68 13.69 30.71
C CYS A 330 22.30 12.33 30.34
N ALA A 331 21.78 11.66 29.32
CA ALA A 331 22.28 10.38 28.84
C ALA A 331 23.69 10.52 28.24
N ARG A 332 23.97 11.60 27.52
CA ARG A 332 25.31 11.88 26.99
C ARG A 332 26.33 12.13 28.08
N LEU A 333 25.93 12.81 29.15
CA LEU A 333 26.79 13.10 30.28
C LEU A 333 27.04 11.89 31.19
N SER A 334 26.01 11.08 31.44
CA SER A 334 26.05 10.00 32.45
C SER A 334 26.30 8.60 31.87
N ILE A 335 25.98 8.38 30.59
CA ILE A 335 26.07 7.06 29.95
C ILE A 335 27.13 7.07 28.85
N ARG A 336 26.96 7.91 27.83
CA ARG A 336 27.87 7.94 26.67
C ARG A 336 27.81 9.26 25.90
N PRO A 337 28.91 10.01 25.76
CA PRO A 337 28.94 11.28 25.03
C PRO A 337 28.44 11.18 23.58
N GLY A 338 28.74 10.08 22.90
CA GLY A 338 28.34 9.81 21.51
C GLY A 338 26.95 9.19 21.31
N LEU A 339 26.05 9.22 22.29
CA LEU A 339 24.69 8.69 22.11
C LEU A 339 23.93 9.49 21.04
N SER A 340 23.44 8.82 19.99
CA SER A 340 22.66 9.45 18.93
C SER A 340 21.20 9.62 19.31
N GLU A 341 20.52 10.56 18.66
CA GLU A 341 19.09 10.79 18.84
C GLU A 341 18.26 9.58 18.43
N ALA A 342 18.62 8.95 17.31
CA ALA A 342 17.93 7.75 16.82
C ALA A 342 17.98 6.59 17.82
N VAL A 343 19.12 6.37 18.49
CA VAL A 343 19.25 5.32 19.52
C VAL A 343 18.39 5.66 20.73
N LEU A 344 18.40 6.91 21.20
CA LEU A 344 17.54 7.32 22.30
C LEU A 344 16.06 7.12 21.96
N GLN A 345 15.64 7.51 20.75
CA GLN A 345 14.27 7.34 20.28
C GLN A 345 13.84 5.87 20.30
N GLN A 346 14.68 4.96 19.79
CA GLN A 346 14.42 3.52 19.84
C GLN A 346 14.30 2.97 21.27
N VAL A 347 15.08 3.50 22.22
CA VAL A 347 14.97 3.10 23.63
C VAL A 347 13.68 3.61 24.27
N LEU A 348 13.26 4.85 23.97
CA LEU A 348 12.03 5.43 24.50
C LEU A 348 10.79 4.68 24.00
N GLU A 349 10.73 4.38 22.70
CA GLU A 349 9.68 3.53 22.11
C GLU A 349 9.59 2.18 22.82
N LEU A 350 10.73 1.54 23.08
CA LEU A 350 10.78 0.25 23.77
C LEU A 350 10.33 0.32 25.25
N LEU A 351 10.63 1.41 25.95
CA LEU A 351 10.20 1.63 27.34
C LEU A 351 8.69 1.95 27.40
N GLU A 352 8.17 2.67 26.41
CA GLU A 352 6.74 2.96 26.29
C GLU A 352 5.95 1.68 25.98
N ASP A 353 6.46 0.82 25.09
CA ASP A 353 5.91 -0.53 24.83
C ASP A 353 5.85 -1.40 26.10
N GLN A 354 6.80 -1.21 27.03
CA GLN A 354 6.87 -1.93 28.31
C GLN A 354 6.02 -1.29 29.42
N SER A 355 5.35 -0.16 29.13
CA SER A 355 4.64 0.64 30.13
C SER A 355 5.53 1.12 31.30
N ASP A 356 6.82 1.36 31.03
CA ASP A 356 7.74 1.98 32.00
C ASP A 356 7.64 3.51 31.96
N ILE A 357 7.36 4.07 30.77
CA ILE A 357 7.19 5.51 30.54
C ILE A 357 5.97 5.78 29.67
N VAL A 358 5.52 7.04 29.64
CA VAL A 358 4.45 7.52 28.76
C VAL A 358 4.84 8.86 28.13
N SER A 359 4.50 9.03 26.85
CA SER A 359 4.57 10.32 26.18
C SER A 359 3.35 11.19 26.53
N THR A 360 3.59 12.32 27.20
CA THR A 360 2.51 13.24 27.61
C THR A 360 2.27 14.36 26.61
N MET A 361 3.30 14.72 25.84
CA MET A 361 3.29 15.67 24.74
C MET A 361 4.31 15.24 23.68
N GLU A 362 4.31 15.91 22.53
CA GLU A 362 5.34 15.72 21.50
C GLU A 362 6.74 15.86 22.12
N HIS A 363 7.56 14.81 22.00
CA HIS A 363 8.91 14.72 22.56
C HIS A 363 9.00 14.92 24.09
N TYR A 364 7.94 14.65 24.85
CA TYR A 364 7.93 14.80 26.31
C TYR A 364 7.51 13.51 27.01
N TYR A 365 8.33 13.05 27.95
CA TYR A 365 8.20 11.72 28.56
C TYR A 365 8.15 11.79 30.08
N THR A 366 7.26 11.01 30.70
CA THR A 366 7.15 10.81 32.15
C THR A 366 7.26 9.32 32.47
N ALA A 367 7.91 8.96 33.58
CA ALA A 367 7.85 7.60 34.09
C ALA A 367 6.48 7.30 34.72
N PHE A 368 6.04 6.04 34.66
CA PHE A 368 4.81 5.58 35.32
C PHE A 368 4.92 5.49 36.85
#